data_AF-A0A9D5IP14-F1
#
_entry.id   AF-A0A9D5IP14-F1
#
_cell.length_a   1.000
_cell.length_b   1.000
_cell.length_c   1.000
_cell.angle_alpha   90.00
_cell.angle_beta   90.00
_cell.angle_gamma   90.00
#
_symmetry.space_group_name_H-M   'P 1'
#
loop_
_entity.id
_entity.type
_entity.pdbx_description
1 polymer ?
#
loop_
_entity_poly.entity_id
_entity_poly.type
_entity_poly.pdbx_seq_one_letter_code
_entity_poly.pdbx_strand_id
1 'polypeptide(L)'
;MEVLLQQIINGLVLGSMYALVALGYTMVYGIIGLINFAHGDVLMVGALTSWTIIGVMQDATPGMPGWLVLLMAVIIAMVVCATLNYTIEKLAYRPLRNSSRLAPLITAIGMSLLLQTFAMIIWKPNPKSYPNMLPTEPLHVGGAVISITQITILATTVITLAFLMWLVNRTNLGRAMRATAENPRVAALMGIKPDVVISATFIIGAMLAAI
;
A
#
# COMPACT_ATOMS: atom_id res chain seq x y z
N MET A 1 9.45 -18.58 -29.73
CA MET A 1 8.40 -17.58 -29.39
C MET A 1 7.97 -17.67 -27.94
N GLU A 2 7.88 -18.89 -27.39
CA GLU A 2 7.48 -19.17 -26.01
C GLU A 2 8.35 -18.46 -24.95
N VAL A 3 9.68 -18.43 -25.13
CA VAL A 3 10.60 -17.72 -24.22
C VAL A 3 10.30 -16.22 -24.18
N LEU A 4 10.01 -15.60 -25.33
CA LEU A 4 9.68 -14.16 -25.37
C LEU A 4 8.36 -13.90 -24.65
N LEU A 5 7.33 -14.72 -24.90
CA LEU A 5 6.03 -14.60 -24.24
C LEU A 5 6.16 -14.76 -22.72
N GLN A 6 6.94 -15.75 -22.25
CA GLN A 6 7.20 -15.94 -20.83
C GLN A 6 7.90 -14.73 -20.20
N GLN A 7 8.90 -14.14 -20.87
CA GLN A 7 9.60 -12.97 -20.34
C GLN A 7 8.71 -11.72 -20.30
N ILE A 8 7.80 -11.56 -21.27
CA ILE A 8 6.79 -10.48 -21.23
C ILE A 8 5.87 -10.66 -20.03
N ILE A 9 5.38 -11.87 -19.76
CA ILE A 9 4.52 -12.15 -18.60
C ILE A 9 5.28 -11.88 -17.29
N ASN A 10 6.50 -12.41 -17.16
CA ASN A 10 7.33 -12.20 -15.97
C ASN A 10 7.61 -10.71 -15.74
N GLY A 11 7.95 -9.97 -16.80
CA GLY A 11 8.18 -8.53 -16.74
C GLY A 11 6.94 -7.74 -16.34
N LEU A 12 5.76 -8.12 -16.86
CA LEU A 12 4.49 -7.48 -16.53
C LEU A 12 4.11 -7.71 -15.07
N VAL A 13 4.26 -8.94 -14.56
CA VAL A 13 4.01 -9.28 -13.15
C VAL A 13 4.93 -8.50 -12.23
N LEU A 14 6.24 -8.53 -12.52
CA LEU A 14 7.24 -7.87 -11.69
C LEU A 14 7.06 -6.34 -11.71
N GLY A 15 6.79 -5.76 -12.88
CA GLY A 15 6.42 -4.35 -13.03
C GLY A 15 5.13 -3.99 -12.28
N SER A 16 4.16 -4.90 -12.22
CA SER A 16 2.89 -4.71 -11.49
C SER A 16 3.09 -4.68 -9.98
N MET A 17 3.97 -5.54 -9.45
CA MET A 17 4.38 -5.49 -8.04
C MET A 17 5.07 -4.16 -7.72
N TYR A 18 6.01 -3.71 -8.55
CA TYR A 18 6.67 -2.41 -8.37
C TYR A 18 5.70 -1.24 -8.49
N ALA A 19 4.73 -1.31 -9.40
CA ALA A 19 3.71 -0.29 -9.54
C ALA A 19 2.85 -0.17 -8.26
N LEU A 20 2.38 -1.29 -7.70
CA LEU A 20 1.59 -1.27 -6.45
C LEU A 20 2.36 -0.61 -5.31
N VAL A 21 3.63 -1.00 -5.11
CA VAL A 21 4.49 -0.42 -4.08
C VAL A 21 4.74 1.08 -4.34
N ALA A 22 4.98 1.46 -5.59
CA ALA A 22 5.29 2.85 -5.95
C ALA A 22 4.06 3.77 -5.88
N LEU A 23 2.84 3.27 -6.14
CA LEU A 23 1.62 4.07 -6.18
C LEU A 23 1.32 4.73 -4.83
N GLY A 24 1.42 3.97 -3.74
CA GLY A 24 1.20 4.50 -2.39
C GLY A 24 2.19 5.62 -2.05
N TYR A 25 3.47 5.38 -2.32
CA TYR A 25 4.54 6.33 -2.07
C TYR A 25 4.42 7.61 -2.92
N THR A 26 4.19 7.47 -4.23
CA THR A 26 4.09 8.60 -5.17
C THR A 26 2.87 9.47 -4.90
N MET A 27 1.77 8.90 -4.41
CA MET A 27 0.59 9.68 -4.06
C MET A 27 0.83 10.57 -2.85
N VAL A 28 1.45 10.03 -1.80
CA VAL A 28 1.81 10.82 -0.61
C VAL A 28 2.81 11.88 -1.00
N TYR A 29 3.92 11.49 -1.64
CA TYR A 29 4.96 12.42 -2.08
C TYR A 29 4.41 13.52 -2.99
N GLY A 30 3.51 13.18 -3.92
CA GLY A 30 2.94 14.12 -4.88
C GLY A 30 2.12 15.25 -4.26
N ILE A 31 1.63 15.10 -3.03
CA ILE A 31 0.82 16.14 -2.36
C ILE A 31 1.63 16.95 -1.35
N ILE A 32 2.50 16.30 -0.58
CA ILE A 32 3.25 16.99 0.48
C ILE A 32 4.68 17.38 0.07
N GLY A 33 5.23 16.78 -1.01
CA GLY A 33 6.61 16.98 -1.44
C GLY A 33 7.66 16.50 -0.44
N LEU A 34 7.25 15.69 0.55
CA LEU A 34 8.11 15.13 1.59
C LEU A 34 8.28 13.62 1.36
N ILE A 35 9.52 13.17 1.51
CA ILE A 35 9.88 11.76 1.42
C ILE A 35 9.36 11.05 2.67
N ASN A 36 8.43 10.10 2.49
CA ASN A 36 7.93 9.26 3.56
C ASN A 36 8.70 7.93 3.59
N PHE A 37 9.78 7.86 4.36
CA PHE A 37 10.56 6.62 4.52
C PHE A 37 9.79 5.50 5.23
N ALA A 38 8.84 5.86 6.10
CA ALA A 38 8.05 4.89 6.86
C ALA A 38 7.05 4.12 5.97
N HIS A 39 6.87 4.51 4.70
CA HIS A 39 5.92 3.82 3.81
C HIS A 39 6.28 2.35 3.58
N GLY A 40 7.58 2.03 3.46
CA GLY A 40 8.04 0.64 3.36
C GLY A 40 7.72 -0.18 4.63
N ASP A 41 7.77 0.46 5.79
CA ASP A 41 7.41 -0.20 7.06
C ASP A 41 5.89 -0.36 7.20
N VAL A 42 5.09 0.54 6.63
CA VAL A 42 3.64 0.36 6.55
C VAL A 42 3.27 -0.84 5.66
N LEU A 43 4.02 -1.07 4.57
CA LEU A 43 3.89 -2.28 3.75
C LEU A 43 4.26 -3.53 4.56
N MET A 44 5.36 -3.49 5.30
CA MET A 44 5.76 -4.58 6.20
C MET A 44 4.65 -4.88 7.23
N VAL A 45 4.08 -3.86 7.87
CA VAL A 45 2.97 -4.04 8.82
C VAL A 45 1.76 -4.64 8.14
N GLY A 46 1.43 -4.21 6.91
CA GLY A 46 0.34 -4.80 6.12
C GLY A 46 0.54 -6.29 5.88
N ALA A 47 1.73 -6.67 5.40
CA ALA A 47 2.09 -8.06 5.13
C ALA A 47 2.11 -8.94 6.40
N LEU A 48 2.62 -8.42 7.51
CA LEU A 48 2.66 -9.15 8.78
C LEU A 48 1.27 -9.26 9.43
N THR A 49 0.44 -8.24 9.27
CA THR A 49 -0.95 -8.23 9.74
C THR A 49 -1.78 -9.25 8.95
N SER A 50 -1.71 -9.23 7.62
CA SER A 50 -2.41 -10.22 6.79
C SER A 50 -1.91 -11.63 7.07
N TRP A 51 -0.60 -11.83 7.26
CA TRP A 51 -0.02 -13.11 7.65
C TRP A 51 -0.59 -13.62 8.99
N THR A 52 -0.68 -12.77 10.02
CA THR A 52 -1.29 -13.17 11.30
C THR A 52 -2.77 -13.52 11.18
N ILE A 53 -3.53 -12.74 10.41
CA ILE A 53 -4.97 -12.97 10.24
C ILE A 53 -5.21 -14.29 9.52
N ILE A 54 -4.45 -14.55 8.46
CA ILE A 54 -4.54 -15.81 7.73
C ILE A 54 -4.26 -16.99 8.68
N GLY A 55 -3.19 -16.94 9.47
CA GLY A 55 -2.87 -18.00 10.43
C GLY A 55 -4.01 -18.24 11.42
N VAL A 56 -4.52 -17.18 12.04
CA VAL A 56 -5.64 -17.27 13.00
C VAL A 56 -6.92 -17.80 12.36
N MET A 57 -7.26 -17.37 11.13
CA MET A 57 -8.47 -17.81 10.43
C MET A 57 -8.39 -19.25 9.96
N GLN A 58 -7.20 -19.72 9.55
CA GLN A 58 -7.00 -21.11 9.18
C GLN A 58 -7.17 -22.05 10.37
N ASP A 59 -6.71 -21.65 11.55
CA ASP A 59 -6.89 -22.41 12.79
C ASP A 59 -8.34 -22.39 13.28
N ALA A 60 -9.02 -21.23 13.19
CA ALA A 60 -10.37 -21.04 13.69
C ALA A 60 -11.46 -21.60 12.75
N THR A 61 -11.23 -21.62 11.44
CA THR A 61 -12.20 -22.06 10.43
C THR A 61 -11.59 -23.03 9.42
N PRO A 62 -11.29 -24.29 9.81
CA PRO A 62 -10.75 -25.28 8.90
C PRO A 62 -11.76 -25.56 7.77
N GLY A 63 -11.36 -25.28 6.52
CA GLY A 63 -12.19 -25.52 5.32
C GLY A 63 -12.76 -24.28 4.64
N MET A 64 -12.52 -23.08 5.18
CA MET A 64 -12.88 -21.84 4.47
C MET A 64 -12.05 -21.70 3.17
N PRO A 65 -12.65 -21.28 2.04
CA PRO A 65 -11.91 -21.09 0.79
C PRO A 65 -10.76 -20.10 0.96
N GLY A 66 -9.55 -20.47 0.53
CA GLY A 66 -8.34 -19.65 0.73
C GLY A 66 -8.44 -18.23 0.13
N TRP A 67 -9.12 -18.07 -1.01
CA TRP A 67 -9.36 -16.75 -1.61
C TRP A 67 -10.22 -15.83 -0.73
N LEU A 68 -11.18 -16.39 0.02
CA LEU A 68 -12.03 -15.64 0.94
C LEU A 68 -11.25 -15.22 2.19
N VAL A 69 -10.40 -16.12 2.71
CA VAL A 69 -9.47 -15.80 3.82
C VAL A 69 -8.52 -14.67 3.41
N LEU A 70 -7.95 -14.77 2.19
CA LEU A 70 -7.06 -13.75 1.65
C LEU A 70 -7.76 -12.38 1.54
N LEU A 71 -8.99 -12.35 1.01
CA LEU A 71 -9.75 -11.11 0.86
C LEU A 71 -10.05 -10.46 2.21
N MET A 72 -10.46 -11.24 3.22
CA MET A 72 -10.69 -10.75 4.57
C MET A 72 -9.39 -10.22 5.21
N ALA A 73 -8.29 -10.96 5.05
CA ALA A 73 -6.98 -10.55 5.56
C ALA A 73 -6.50 -9.23 4.94
N VAL A 74 -6.68 -9.05 3.63
CA VAL A 74 -6.35 -7.79 2.94
C VAL A 74 -7.22 -6.64 3.45
N ILE A 75 -8.54 -6.82 3.60
CA ILE A 75 -9.42 -5.76 4.11
C ILE A 75 -9.01 -5.32 5.51
N ILE A 76 -8.75 -6.27 6.41
CA ILE A 76 -8.33 -5.94 7.78
C ILE A 76 -6.94 -5.30 7.77
N ALA A 77 -5.99 -5.80 6.96
CA ALA A 77 -4.68 -5.17 6.80
C ALA A 77 -4.79 -3.74 6.27
N MET A 78 -5.68 -3.47 5.32
CA MET A 78 -5.96 -2.11 4.81
C MET A 78 -6.45 -1.19 5.94
N VAL A 79 -7.34 -1.66 6.82
CA VAL A 79 -7.83 -0.89 7.98
C VAL A 79 -6.71 -0.62 8.98
N VAL A 80 -5.87 -1.61 9.28
CA VAL A 80 -4.71 -1.44 10.17
C VAL A 80 -3.69 -0.47 9.58
N CYS A 81 -3.34 -0.61 8.30
CA CYS A 81 -2.39 0.30 7.65
C CYS A 81 -2.96 1.72 7.51
N ALA A 82 -4.25 1.86 7.19
CA ALA A 82 -4.94 3.15 7.15
C ALA A 82 -4.90 3.87 8.49
N THR A 83 -5.27 3.18 9.58
CA THR A 83 -5.26 3.75 10.92
C THR A 83 -3.84 4.07 11.37
N LEU A 84 -2.88 3.20 11.10
CA LEU A 84 -1.47 3.42 11.39
C LEU A 84 -0.94 4.66 10.69
N ASN A 85 -1.12 4.76 9.37
CA ASN A 85 -0.54 5.85 8.60
C ASN A 85 -1.24 7.20 8.84
N TYR A 86 -2.55 7.18 9.15
CA TYR A 86 -3.25 8.36 9.68
C TYR A 86 -2.64 8.83 11.01
N THR A 87 -2.31 7.89 11.90
CA THR A 87 -1.68 8.20 13.19
C THR A 87 -0.27 8.75 13.00
N ILE A 88 0.53 8.14 12.11
CA ILE A 88 1.87 8.60 11.74
C ILE A 88 1.79 10.03 11.16
N GLU A 89 0.86 10.28 10.23
CA GLU A 89 0.66 11.61 9.66
C GLU A 89 0.37 12.64 10.76
N LYS A 90 -0.61 12.36 11.61
CA LYS A 90 -1.08 13.30 12.63
C LYS A 90 -0.09 13.58 13.74
N LEU A 91 0.64 12.56 14.20
CA LEU A 91 1.57 12.67 15.32
C LEU A 91 2.99 13.05 14.89
N ALA A 92 3.46 12.53 13.76
CA ALA A 92 4.85 12.67 13.35
C ALA A 92 5.02 13.77 12.30
N TYR A 93 4.21 13.78 11.25
CA TYR A 93 4.42 14.69 10.11
C TYR A 93 3.72 16.05 10.27
N ARG A 94 2.46 16.05 10.72
CA ARG A 94 1.65 17.27 10.81
C ARG A 94 2.28 18.36 11.68
N PRO A 95 2.89 18.08 12.86
CA PRO A 95 3.53 19.11 13.67
C PRO A 95 4.74 19.76 12.99
N LEU A 96 5.41 19.03 12.09
CA LEU A 96 6.69 19.44 11.49
C LEU A 96 6.53 20.02 10.08
N ARG A 97 5.30 20.15 9.59
CA ARG A 97 5.02 20.61 8.22
C ARG A 97 5.53 22.03 7.94
N ASN A 98 5.60 22.88 8.97
CA ASN A 98 6.12 24.25 8.85
C ASN A 98 7.59 24.38 9.29
N SER A 99 8.24 23.27 9.64
CA SER A 99 9.64 23.23 10.07
C SER A 99 10.59 23.15 8.87
N SER A 100 11.90 23.18 9.14
CA SER A 100 12.90 22.96 8.08
C SER A 100 12.72 21.60 7.42
N ARG A 101 13.07 21.48 6.12
CA ARG A 101 12.88 20.24 5.33
C ARG A 101 13.58 19.01 5.92
N LEU A 102 14.60 19.20 6.77
CA LEU A 102 15.30 18.13 7.45
C LEU A 102 14.51 17.52 8.61
N ALA A 103 13.66 18.29 9.29
CA ALA A 103 12.93 17.80 10.45
C ALA A 103 11.95 16.66 10.10
N PRO A 104 11.09 16.77 9.06
CA PRO A 104 10.25 15.64 8.63
C PRO A 104 11.04 14.41 8.20
N LEU A 105 12.24 14.58 7.63
CA LEU A 105 13.11 13.48 7.20
C LEU A 105 13.62 12.67 8.40
N ILE A 106 14.13 13.36 9.42
CA ILE A 106 14.62 12.74 10.65
C ILE A 106 13.47 12.02 11.37
N THR A 107 12.29 12.64 11.42
CA THR A 107 11.10 12.03 11.99
C THR A 107 10.64 10.80 11.20
N ALA A 108 10.70 10.82 9.87
CA ALA A 108 10.39 9.66 9.05
C ALA A 108 11.31 8.47 9.37
N ILE A 109 12.62 8.72 9.53
CA ILE A 109 13.60 7.71 9.94
C ILE A 109 13.31 7.21 11.35
N GLY A 110 13.00 8.10 12.29
CA GLY A 110 12.61 7.74 13.66
C GLY A 110 11.37 6.85 13.70
N MET A 111 10.35 7.17 12.89
CA MET A 111 9.14 6.35 12.76
C MET A 111 9.44 4.99 12.12
N SER A 112 10.32 4.95 11.12
CA SER A 112 10.75 3.69 10.49
C SER A 112 11.41 2.75 11.51
N LEU A 113 12.38 3.25 12.28
CA LEU A 113 13.03 2.49 13.36
C LEU A 113 12.04 2.04 14.43
N LEU A 114 11.09 2.90 14.80
CA LEU A 114 10.03 2.56 15.74
C LEU A 114 9.19 1.39 15.21
N LEU A 115 8.67 1.49 13.98
CA LEU A 115 7.85 0.45 13.39
C LEU A 115 8.59 -0.88 13.24
N GLN A 116 9.85 -0.84 12.79
CA GLN A 116 10.71 -2.03 12.71
C GLN A 116 10.93 -2.65 14.08
N THR A 117 11.17 -1.85 15.12
CA THR A 117 11.37 -2.34 16.49
C THR A 117 10.10 -3.00 17.03
N PHE A 118 8.94 -2.35 16.85
CA PHE A 118 7.66 -2.96 17.22
C PHE A 118 7.41 -4.26 16.45
N ALA A 119 7.74 -4.29 15.15
CA ALA A 119 7.58 -5.48 14.35
C ALA A 119 8.46 -6.64 14.85
N MET A 120 9.71 -6.36 15.23
CA MET A 120 10.61 -7.35 15.83
C MET A 120 10.12 -7.85 17.19
N ILE A 121 9.48 -7.01 18.00
CA ILE A 121 8.93 -7.42 19.29
C ILE A 121 7.74 -8.37 19.10
N ILE A 122 6.80 -8.01 18.21
CA ILE A 122 5.53 -8.72 18.00
C ILE A 122 5.72 -9.98 17.14
N TRP A 123 6.37 -9.87 15.97
CA TRP A 123 6.47 -10.97 14.99
C TRP A 123 7.80 -11.73 15.04
N LYS A 124 8.78 -11.25 15.81
CA LYS A 124 10.17 -11.75 15.89
C LYS A 124 10.98 -11.50 14.60
N PRO A 125 12.32 -11.34 14.68
CA PRO A 125 13.18 -11.07 13.53
C PRO A 125 13.50 -12.34 12.71
N ASN A 126 12.50 -13.19 12.47
CA ASN A 126 12.67 -14.45 11.75
C ASN A 126 11.93 -14.39 10.40
N PRO A 127 12.48 -14.97 9.32
CA PRO A 127 11.77 -15.07 8.05
C PRO A 127 10.42 -15.77 8.22
N LYS A 128 9.34 -15.15 7.73
CA LYS A 128 7.99 -15.72 7.73
C LYS A 128 7.58 -16.01 6.29
N SER A 129 7.40 -17.28 5.96
CA SER A 129 6.83 -17.66 4.67
C SER A 129 5.36 -17.28 4.63
N TYR A 130 4.96 -16.54 3.59
CA TYR A 130 3.57 -16.21 3.38
C TYR A 130 2.81 -17.46 2.90
N PRO A 131 1.72 -17.85 3.57
CA PRO A 131 1.02 -19.09 3.23
C PRO A 131 0.31 -18.97 1.88
N ASN A 132 0.35 -20.05 1.08
CA ASN A 132 -0.30 -20.08 -0.23
C ASN A 132 -1.82 -20.20 -0.06
N MET A 133 -2.54 -19.13 -0.37
CA MET A 133 -4.02 -19.07 -0.29
C MET A 133 -4.72 -19.39 -1.61
N LEU A 134 -3.97 -19.42 -2.71
CA LEU A 134 -4.49 -19.61 -4.06
C LEU A 134 -4.02 -20.96 -4.63
N PRO A 135 -4.75 -21.57 -5.58
CA PRO A 135 -4.32 -22.82 -6.18
C PRO A 135 -2.98 -22.64 -6.90
N THR A 136 -2.10 -23.61 -6.72
CA THR A 136 -0.73 -23.60 -7.26
C THR A 136 -0.63 -24.22 -8.65
N GLU A 137 -1.72 -24.77 -9.18
CA GLU A 137 -1.74 -25.38 -10.50
C GLU A 137 -1.47 -24.32 -11.59
N PRO A 138 -0.40 -24.49 -12.38
CA PRO A 138 -0.05 -23.55 -13.43
C PRO A 138 -1.01 -23.63 -14.60
N LEU A 139 -1.37 -22.48 -15.18
CA LEU A 139 -2.11 -22.38 -16.42
C LEU A 139 -1.14 -22.26 -17.60
N HIS A 140 -1.37 -23.03 -18.65
CA HIS A 140 -0.60 -22.98 -19.89
C HIS A 140 -1.31 -22.09 -20.91
N VAL A 141 -0.65 -21.02 -21.34
CA VAL A 141 -1.18 -20.06 -22.33
C VAL A 141 -0.17 -19.88 -23.45
N GLY A 142 -0.46 -20.41 -24.64
CA GLY A 142 0.37 -20.19 -25.84
C GLY A 142 1.84 -20.61 -25.70
N GLY A 143 2.13 -21.64 -24.91
CA GLY A 143 3.49 -22.12 -24.61
C GLY A 143 4.16 -21.42 -23.42
N ALA A 144 3.53 -20.43 -22.80
CA ALA A 144 3.96 -19.82 -21.55
C ALA A 144 3.19 -20.38 -20.34
N VAL A 145 3.79 -20.29 -19.16
CA VAL A 145 3.22 -20.73 -17.88
C VAL A 145 2.90 -19.52 -17.02
N ILE A 146 1.65 -19.42 -16.56
CA ILE A 146 1.18 -18.36 -15.68
C ILE A 146 0.45 -18.94 -14.47
N SER A 147 0.76 -18.44 -13.27
CA SER A 147 0.08 -18.87 -12.05
C SER A 147 -1.15 -18.01 -11.74
N ILE A 148 -2.09 -18.55 -10.95
CA ILE A 148 -3.26 -17.80 -10.49
C ILE A 148 -2.84 -16.59 -9.65
N THR A 149 -1.75 -16.69 -8.88
CA THR A 149 -1.16 -15.56 -8.14
C THR A 149 -0.70 -14.45 -9.09
N GLN A 150 -0.04 -14.79 -10.20
CA GLN A 150 0.39 -13.82 -11.20
C GLN A 150 -0.80 -13.12 -11.86
N ILE A 151 -1.84 -13.87 -12.22
CA ILE A 151 -3.09 -13.30 -12.77
C ILE A 151 -3.73 -12.36 -11.74
N THR A 152 -3.75 -12.75 -10.47
CA THR A 152 -4.32 -11.93 -9.39
C THR A 152 -3.54 -10.63 -9.23
N ILE A 153 -2.20 -10.67 -9.22
CA ILE A 153 -1.35 -9.47 -9.17
C ILE A 153 -1.66 -8.53 -10.35
N LEU A 154 -1.71 -9.06 -11.58
CA LEU A 154 -2.01 -8.25 -12.75
C LEU A 154 -3.40 -7.61 -12.67
N ALA A 155 -4.40 -8.40 -12.28
CA ALA A 155 -5.78 -7.93 -12.15
C ALA A 155 -5.90 -6.86 -11.05
N THR A 156 -5.35 -7.09 -9.87
CA THR A 156 -5.40 -6.13 -8.76
C THR A 156 -4.66 -4.85 -9.10
N THR A 157 -3.49 -4.92 -9.76
CA THR A 157 -2.77 -3.73 -10.22
C THR A 157 -3.58 -2.91 -11.22
N VAL A 158 -4.19 -3.54 -12.24
CA VAL A 158 -5.02 -2.84 -13.22
C VAL A 158 -6.23 -2.19 -12.55
N ILE A 159 -6.93 -2.91 -11.67
CA ILE A 159 -8.09 -2.40 -10.92
C ILE A 159 -7.67 -1.20 -10.06
N THR A 160 -6.55 -1.30 -9.36
CA THR A 160 -6.03 -0.28 -8.46
C THR A 160 -5.61 0.97 -9.23
N LEU A 161 -4.88 0.81 -10.34
CA LEU A 161 -4.51 1.91 -11.23
C LEU A 161 -5.74 2.62 -11.80
N ALA A 162 -6.71 1.85 -12.31
CA ALA A 162 -7.95 2.41 -12.84
C ALA A 162 -8.73 3.17 -11.76
N PHE A 163 -8.84 2.60 -10.56
CA PHE A 163 -9.48 3.22 -9.41
C PHE A 163 -8.79 4.53 -9.02
N LEU A 164 -7.46 4.55 -8.90
CA LEU A 164 -6.72 5.76 -8.55
C LEU A 164 -6.78 6.82 -9.64
N MET A 165 -6.69 6.42 -10.90
CA MET A 165 -6.83 7.34 -12.03
C MET A 165 -8.21 8.00 -12.03
N TRP A 166 -9.27 7.22 -11.77
CA TRP A 166 -10.61 7.75 -11.60
C TRP A 166 -10.71 8.66 -10.36
N LEU A 167 -10.19 8.22 -9.22
CA LEU A 167 -10.21 8.98 -7.96
C LEU A 167 -9.56 10.36 -8.14
N VAL A 168 -8.33 10.41 -8.66
CA VAL A 168 -7.56 11.64 -8.81
C VAL A 168 -8.14 12.55 -9.90
N ASN A 169 -8.55 11.98 -11.03
CA ASN A 169 -8.95 12.81 -12.19
C ASN A 169 -10.42 13.20 -12.22
N ARG A 170 -11.31 12.35 -11.69
CA ARG A 170 -12.77 12.50 -11.87
C ARG A 170 -13.52 12.86 -10.58
N THR A 171 -12.93 12.75 -9.40
CA THR A 171 -13.63 13.03 -8.13
C THR A 171 -13.31 14.41 -7.54
N ASN A 172 -14.18 14.87 -6.64
CA ASN A 172 -13.96 16.11 -5.87
C ASN A 172 -12.74 15.98 -4.93
N LEU A 173 -12.51 14.79 -4.35
CA LEU A 173 -11.32 14.54 -3.55
C LEU A 173 -10.06 14.68 -4.40
N GLY A 174 -10.05 14.12 -5.61
CA GLY A 174 -8.93 14.24 -6.55
C GLY A 174 -8.66 15.67 -7.02
N ARG A 175 -9.71 16.49 -7.21
CA ARG A 175 -9.57 17.94 -7.44
C ARG A 175 -8.94 18.65 -6.24
N ALA A 176 -9.38 18.33 -5.02
CA ALA A 176 -8.82 18.90 -3.80
C ALA A 176 -7.37 18.46 -3.56
N MET A 177 -7.01 17.21 -3.89
CA MET A 177 -5.64 16.68 -3.87
C MET A 177 -4.73 17.48 -4.78
N ARG A 178 -5.10 17.65 -6.05
CA ARG A 178 -4.30 18.43 -7.02
C ARG A 178 -4.16 19.90 -6.61
N ALA A 179 -5.24 20.54 -6.16
CA ALA A 179 -5.18 21.92 -5.66
C ALA A 179 -4.27 22.05 -4.42
N THR A 180 -4.32 21.07 -3.52
CA THR A 180 -3.48 21.05 -2.31
C THR A 180 -2.00 20.81 -2.66
N ALA A 181 -1.71 19.98 -3.67
CA ALA A 181 -0.36 19.73 -4.15
C ALA A 181 0.31 20.98 -4.72
N GLU A 182 -0.45 21.82 -5.44
CA GLU A 182 0.05 23.09 -6.00
C GLU A 182 0.35 24.12 -4.91
N ASN A 183 -0.66 24.44 -4.09
CA ASN A 183 -0.48 25.37 -2.99
C ASN A 183 -1.53 25.15 -1.88
N PRO A 184 -1.16 24.52 -0.75
CA PRO A 184 -2.08 24.27 0.34
C PRO A 184 -2.72 25.54 0.93
N ARG A 185 -1.99 26.66 0.97
CA ARG A 185 -2.51 27.93 1.53
C ARG A 185 -3.57 28.54 0.64
N VAL A 186 -3.33 28.56 -0.68
CA VAL A 186 -4.32 29.06 -1.65
C VAL A 186 -5.52 28.12 -1.71
N ALA A 187 -5.30 26.80 -1.69
CA ALA A 187 -6.39 25.83 -1.62
C ALA A 187 -7.30 26.06 -0.41
N ALA A 188 -6.73 26.41 0.76
CA ALA A 188 -7.51 26.75 1.95
C ALA A 188 -8.39 27.99 1.78
N LEU A 189 -7.93 29.00 1.04
CA LEU A 189 -8.74 30.19 0.70
C LEU A 189 -9.90 29.86 -0.25
N MET A 190 -9.80 28.76 -1.01
CA MET A 190 -10.86 28.26 -1.89
C MET A 190 -11.84 27.31 -1.17
N GLY A 191 -11.80 27.25 0.17
CA GLY A 191 -12.71 26.43 0.98
C GLY A 191 -12.34 24.95 1.08
N ILE A 192 -11.19 24.54 0.53
CA ILE A 192 -10.64 23.19 0.73
C ILE A 192 -10.05 23.12 2.14
N LYS A 193 -10.08 21.95 2.79
CA LYS A 193 -9.38 21.71 4.06
C LYS A 193 -8.12 20.88 3.78
N PRO A 194 -6.94 21.50 3.56
CA PRO A 194 -5.73 20.77 3.15
C PRO A 194 -5.35 19.63 4.09
N ASP A 195 -5.52 19.83 5.40
CA ASP A 195 -5.20 18.81 6.39
C ASP A 195 -6.04 17.53 6.19
N VAL A 196 -7.33 17.67 5.88
CA VAL A 196 -8.21 16.51 5.61
C VAL A 196 -7.81 15.81 4.32
N VAL A 197 -7.44 16.57 3.29
CA VAL A 197 -6.98 16.02 2.00
C VAL A 197 -5.68 15.24 2.19
N ILE A 198 -4.75 15.76 2.99
CA ILE A 198 -3.48 15.10 3.29
C ILE A 198 -3.73 13.83 4.11
N SER A 199 -4.51 13.88 5.18
CA SER A 199 -4.88 12.70 5.95
C SER A 199 -5.52 11.62 5.05
N ALA A 200 -6.45 12.00 4.17
CA ALA A 200 -7.07 11.07 3.22
C ALA A 200 -6.03 10.43 2.27
N THR A 201 -5.04 11.20 1.85
CA THR A 201 -3.95 10.72 0.98
C THR A 201 -3.06 9.72 1.70
N PHE A 202 -2.71 9.97 2.96
CA PHE A 202 -1.96 9.02 3.77
C PHE A 202 -2.74 7.71 3.98
N ILE A 203 -4.04 7.81 4.24
CA ILE A 203 -4.93 6.64 4.38
C ILE A 203 -4.94 5.83 3.09
N ILE A 204 -5.20 6.47 1.94
CA ILE A 204 -5.24 5.78 0.64
C ILE A 204 -3.88 5.18 0.32
N GLY A 205 -2.79 5.93 0.48
CA GLY A 205 -1.44 5.42 0.27
C GLY A 205 -1.15 4.18 1.11
N ALA A 206 -1.58 4.15 2.37
CA ALA A 206 -1.39 2.99 3.25
C ALA A 206 -2.28 1.79 2.91
N MET A 207 -3.51 2.03 2.47
CA MET A 207 -4.37 0.97 1.96
C MET A 207 -3.74 0.30 0.73
N LEU A 208 -3.13 1.09 -0.16
CA LEU A 208 -2.40 0.56 -1.32
C LEU A 208 -1.17 -0.25 -0.92
N ALA A 209 -0.46 0.17 0.13
CA ALA A 209 0.68 -0.59 0.66
C ALA A 209 0.28 -1.94 1.28
N ALA A 210 -0.98 -2.10 1.68
CA ALA A 210 -1.50 -3.34 2.24
C ALA A 210 -2.01 -4.34 1.19
N ILE A 211 -2.29 -3.87 -0.03
CA ILE A 211 -2.74 -4.67 -1.18
C ILE A 211 -1.53 -5.32 -1.85
#